data_AF-A0A1J5FIJ9-F1
#
_entry.id   AF-A0A1J5FIJ9-F1
#
_cell.length_a   1.000
_cell.length_b   1.000
_cell.length_c   1.000
_cell.angle_alpha   90.00
_cell.angle_beta   90.00
_cell.angle_gamma   90.00
#
_symmetry.space_group_name_H-M   'P 1'
#
loop_
_entity.id
_entity.type
_entity.pdbx_description
1 polymer ?
#
loop_
_entity_poly.entity_id
_entity_poly.type
_entity_poly.pdbx_seq_one_letter_code
_entity_poly.pdbx_strand_id
1 'polypeptide(L)'
;MLKEIKKKKVYFIYIPLAIYWLGMAFGTSLPSSNLPKISIGDKYLHFIAFFGLGVLLGLALYAQEKYPVVKKYYGAFGLLAASLYAAVDEVHQLFIPGRQCDILDIAFDIAGAIAGILIIKLIIKKYFSAVLNYL
;
A
#
# COMPACT_ATOMS: atom_id res chain seq x y z
N MET A 1 8.20 4.52 21.84
CA MET A 1 7.23 3.97 20.85
C MET A 1 7.88 3.59 19.51
N LEU A 2 8.35 4.52 18.68
CA LEU A 2 8.94 4.20 17.35
C LEU A 2 10.17 3.27 17.39
N LYS A 3 11.06 3.42 18.38
CA LYS A 3 12.20 2.49 18.58
C LYS A 3 11.73 1.05 18.84
N GLU A 4 10.65 0.87 19.60
CA GLU A 4 10.08 -0.45 19.92
C GLU A 4 9.36 -1.07 18.71
N ILE A 5 8.62 -0.25 17.93
CA ILE A 5 8.04 -0.68 16.65
C ILE A 5 9.13 -1.13 15.69
N LYS A 6 10.25 -0.40 15.60
CA LYS A 6 11.39 -0.79 14.76
C LYS A 6 12.07 -2.09 15.21
N LYS A 7 12.21 -2.32 16.52
CA LYS A 7 12.75 -3.59 17.05
C LYS A 7 11.84 -4.78 16.70
N LYS A 8 10.52 -4.58 16.79
CA LYS A 8 9.51 -5.60 16.51
C LYS A 8 8.85 -5.41 15.13
N LYS A 9 9.60 -4.88 14.16
CA LYS A 9 9.10 -4.51 12.82
C LYS A 9 8.46 -5.67 12.05
N VAL A 10 8.88 -6.90 12.33
CA VAL A 10 8.26 -8.10 11.76
C VAL A 10 6.77 -8.15 12.13
N TYR A 11 6.45 -8.04 13.41
CA TYR A 11 5.08 -8.15 13.92
C TYR A 11 4.23 -6.94 13.62
N PHE A 12 4.79 -5.73 13.70
CA PHE A 12 4.01 -4.50 13.58
C PHE A 12 3.98 -3.89 12.18
N ILE A 13 4.82 -4.37 11.25
CA ILE A 13 4.90 -3.81 9.89
C ILE A 13 4.80 -4.90 8.84
N TYR A 14 5.68 -5.91 8.89
CA TYR A 14 5.75 -6.90 7.81
C TYR A 14 4.58 -7.89 7.81
N ILE A 15 4.16 -8.38 8.98
CA ILE A 15 2.98 -9.25 9.10
C ILE A 15 1.70 -8.51 8.65
N PRO A 16 1.39 -7.29 9.14
CA PRO A 16 0.24 -6.53 8.65
C PRO A 16 0.28 -6.27 7.14
N LEU A 17 1.44 -5.91 6.60
CA LEU A 17 1.62 -5.75 5.14
C LEU A 17 1.28 -7.04 4.40
N ALA A 18 1.83 -8.17 4.84
CA ALA A 18 1.59 -9.46 4.19
C ALA A 18 0.11 -9.87 4.26
N ILE A 19 -0.52 -9.75 5.43
CA ILE A 19 -1.95 -10.07 5.60
C ILE A 19 -2.81 -9.17 4.73
N TYR A 20 -2.52 -7.86 4.72
CA TYR A 20 -3.27 -6.89 3.93
C TYR A 20 -3.17 -7.19 2.43
N TRP A 21 -1.97 -7.45 1.94
CA TRP A 21 -1.71 -7.73 0.54
C TRP A 21 -2.35 -9.05 0.09
N LEU A 22 -2.25 -10.10 0.92
CA LEU A 22 -2.95 -11.37 0.67
C LEU A 22 -4.47 -11.19 0.69
N GLY A 23 -5.00 -10.35 1.57
CA GLY A 23 -6.42 -10.01 1.60
C GLY A 23 -6.89 -9.32 0.32
N MET A 24 -6.10 -8.39 -0.22
CA MET A 24 -6.38 -7.75 -1.51
C MET A 24 -6.39 -8.79 -2.64
N ALA A 25 -5.30 -9.57 -2.77
CA ALA A 25 -5.18 -10.58 -3.82
C ALA A 25 -6.32 -11.62 -3.77
N PHE A 26 -6.73 -12.03 -2.57
CA PHE A 26 -7.90 -12.89 -2.39
C PHE A 26 -9.19 -12.21 -2.86
N GLY A 27 -9.40 -10.95 -2.49
CA GLY A 27 -10.58 -10.18 -2.88
C GLY A 27 -10.71 -9.99 -4.41
N THR A 28 -9.58 -9.75 -5.08
CA THR A 28 -9.55 -9.58 -6.55
C THR A 28 -9.64 -10.90 -7.30
N SER A 29 -9.34 -12.02 -6.64
CA SER A 29 -9.56 -13.39 -7.15
C SER A 29 -11.01 -13.88 -7.06
N LEU A 30 -11.91 -13.12 -6.43
CA LEU A 30 -13.33 -13.48 -6.36
C LEU A 30 -14.06 -13.11 -7.67
N PRO A 31 -14.86 -14.04 -8.24
CA PRO A 31 -15.75 -13.73 -9.35
C PRO A 31 -16.72 -12.60 -9.00
N SER A 32 -17.10 -11.79 -9.98
CA SER A 32 -17.98 -10.63 -9.76
C SER A 32 -19.35 -10.99 -9.17
N SER A 33 -19.82 -12.23 -9.38
CA SER A 33 -21.05 -12.76 -8.77
C SER A 33 -20.97 -12.91 -7.25
N ASN A 34 -19.76 -13.09 -6.72
CA ASN A 34 -19.49 -13.39 -5.31
C ASN A 34 -19.04 -12.15 -4.53
N LEU A 35 -18.98 -10.99 -5.19
CA LEU A 35 -18.60 -9.76 -4.53
C LEU A 35 -19.73 -9.27 -3.62
N PRO A 36 -19.40 -8.81 -2.41
CA PRO A 36 -20.39 -8.14 -1.58
C PRO A 36 -20.90 -6.90 -2.30
N LYS A 37 -22.21 -6.66 -2.23
CA LYS A 37 -22.82 -5.44 -2.76
C LYS A 37 -22.49 -4.27 -1.83
N ILE A 38 -21.34 -3.64 -2.05
CA ILE A 38 -20.93 -2.44 -1.33
C ILE A 38 -21.49 -1.23 -2.06
N SER A 39 -22.00 -0.23 -1.33
CA SER A 39 -22.51 1.03 -1.91
C SER A 39 -21.41 2.00 -2.35
N ILE A 40 -20.16 1.69 -2.02
CA ILE A 40 -18.98 2.46 -2.42
C ILE A 40 -18.67 2.09 -3.87
N GLY A 41 -18.50 3.10 -4.72
CA GLY A 41 -18.12 2.90 -6.12
C GLY A 41 -16.79 2.16 -6.22
N ASP A 42 -16.72 1.22 -7.16
CA ASP A 42 -15.57 0.38 -7.48
C ASP A 42 -14.23 1.14 -7.48
N LYS A 43 -14.20 2.32 -8.12
CA LYS A 43 -13.00 3.17 -8.25
C LYS A 43 -12.50 3.70 -6.90
N TYR A 44 -13.42 3.94 -5.96
CA TYR A 44 -13.06 4.32 -4.60
C TYR A 44 -12.54 3.12 -3.80
N LEU A 45 -13.02 1.90 -4.06
CA LEU A 45 -12.49 0.70 -3.43
C LEU A 45 -11.03 0.47 -3.85
N HIS A 46 -10.75 0.60 -5.14
CA HIS A 46 -9.39 0.60 -5.71
C HIS A 46 -8.48 1.63 -5.02
N PHE A 47 -8.92 2.89 -4.97
CA PHE A 47 -8.19 3.95 -4.26
C PHE A 47 -7.94 3.63 -2.79
N ILE A 48 -8.95 3.19 -2.04
CA ILE A 48 -8.83 2.90 -0.59
C ILE A 48 -7.89 1.71 -0.35
N ALA A 49 -8.00 0.66 -1.17
CA ALA A 49 -7.18 -0.54 -1.05
C ALA A 49 -5.70 -0.19 -1.30
N PHE A 50 -5.40 0.53 -2.38
CA PHE A 50 -4.03 0.93 -2.65
C PHE A 50 -3.52 2.06 -1.75
N PHE A 51 -4.39 2.89 -1.18
CA PHE A 51 -4.03 3.79 -0.09
C PHE A 51 -3.47 3.02 1.11
N GLY A 52 -4.18 1.99 1.57
CA GLY A 52 -3.69 1.11 2.64
C GLY A 52 -2.37 0.43 2.28
N LEU A 53 -2.26 -0.09 1.06
CA LEU A 53 -1.02 -0.70 0.56
C LEU A 53 0.15 0.30 0.54
N GLY A 54 -0.09 1.52 0.05
CA GLY A 54 0.91 2.59 0.01
C GLY A 54 1.41 3.01 1.39
N VAL A 55 0.51 3.08 2.38
CA VAL A 55 0.87 3.32 3.79
C VAL A 55 1.80 2.22 4.31
N LEU A 56 1.40 0.95 4.13
CA LEU A 56 2.14 -0.19 4.67
C LEU A 56 3.49 -0.41 3.96
N LEU A 57 3.54 -0.25 2.64
CA LEU A 57 4.78 -0.27 1.85
C LEU A 57 5.72 0.87 2.25
N GLY A 58 5.20 2.09 2.37
CA GLY A 58 5.98 3.24 2.80
C GLY A 58 6.62 3.02 4.18
N LEU A 59 5.86 2.48 5.13
CA LEU A 59 6.36 2.11 6.46
C LEU A 59 7.42 1.00 6.39
N ALA A 60 7.15 -0.08 5.65
CA ALA A 60 8.05 -1.23 5.54
C ALA A 60 9.41 -0.86 4.94
N LEU A 61 9.40 -0.09 3.85
CA LEU A 61 10.60 0.35 3.13
C LEU A 61 11.39 1.42 3.87
N TYR A 62 10.73 2.24 4.71
CA TYR A 62 11.41 3.17 5.60
C TYR A 62 12.00 2.50 6.85
N ALA A 63 11.32 1.48 7.39
CA ALA A 63 11.70 0.81 8.63
C ALA A 63 12.79 -0.27 8.45
N GLN A 64 12.99 -0.78 7.23
CA GLN A 64 14.12 -1.66 6.95
C GLN A 64 15.44 -0.89 7.06
N GLU A 65 16.49 -1.55 7.54
CA GLU A 65 17.82 -0.95 7.76
C GLU A 65 18.91 -1.64 6.92
N LYS A 66 18.53 -2.65 6.12
CA LYS A 66 19.47 -3.48 5.34
C LYS A 66 19.97 -2.76 4.09
N TYR A 67 19.11 -1.97 3.45
CA TYR A 67 19.36 -1.32 2.17
C TYR A 67 19.20 0.21 2.30
N PRO A 68 20.29 0.96 2.55
CA PRO A 68 20.22 2.41 2.78
C PRO A 68 19.62 3.20 1.62
N VAL A 69 19.90 2.82 0.37
CA VAL A 69 19.35 3.47 -0.83
C VAL A 69 17.84 3.30 -0.89
N VAL A 70 17.33 2.08 -0.68
CA VAL A 70 15.89 1.81 -0.63
C VAL A 70 15.21 2.62 0.47
N LYS A 71 15.84 2.72 1.65
CA LYS A 71 15.32 3.53 2.75
C LYS A 71 15.27 5.02 2.40
N LYS A 72 16.32 5.54 1.76
CA LYS A 72 16.39 6.96 1.34
C LYS A 72 15.29 7.28 0.32
N TYR A 73 15.04 6.37 -0.61
CA TYR A 73 14.05 6.53 -1.68
C TYR A 73 12.79 5.67 -1.46
N TYR A 74 12.41 5.42 -0.20
CA TYR A 74 11.36 4.48 0.16
C TYR A 74 10.03 4.76 -0.55
N GLY A 75 9.70 6.05 -0.77
CA GLY A 75 8.49 6.44 -1.48
C GLY A 75 8.52 6.08 -2.98
N ALA A 76 9.67 6.22 -3.64
CA ALA A 76 9.80 5.85 -5.05
C ALA A 76 9.74 4.32 -5.25
N PHE A 77 10.44 3.57 -4.39
CA PHE A 77 10.37 2.11 -4.42
C PHE A 77 8.98 1.58 -4.03
N GLY A 78 8.33 2.21 -3.06
CA GLY A 78 6.97 1.86 -2.66
C GLY A 78 5.96 2.11 -3.78
N LEU A 79 6.07 3.25 -4.46
CA LEU A 79 5.22 3.57 -5.60
C LEU A 79 5.46 2.61 -6.75
N LEU A 80 6.72 2.32 -7.08
CA LEU A 80 7.06 1.33 -8.11
C LEU A 80 6.45 -0.04 -7.81
N ALA A 81 6.59 -0.53 -6.58
CA ALA A 81 6.02 -1.81 -6.16
C ALA A 81 4.49 -1.82 -6.24
N ALA A 82 3.83 -0.75 -5.79
CA ALA A 82 2.37 -0.62 -5.86
C ALA A 82 1.88 -0.52 -7.31
N SER A 83 2.53 0.26 -8.17
CA SER A 83 2.16 0.40 -9.58
C SER A 83 2.34 -0.91 -10.36
N LEU A 84 3.43 -1.65 -10.10
CA LEU A 84 3.62 -2.98 -10.69
C LEU A 84 2.53 -3.95 -10.22
N TYR A 85 2.17 -3.90 -8.93
CA TYR A 85 1.10 -4.75 -8.40
C TYR A 85 -0.27 -4.37 -8.98
N ALA A 86 -0.60 -3.08 -9.14
CA ALA A 86 -1.85 -2.64 -9.79
C ALA A 86 -1.97 -3.19 -11.21
N ALA A 87 -0.90 -3.08 -12.00
CA ALA A 87 -0.87 -3.63 -13.35
C ALA A 87 -1.02 -5.16 -13.36
N VAL A 88 -0.35 -5.85 -12.43
CA VAL A 88 -0.48 -7.32 -12.28
C VAL A 88 -1.89 -7.71 -11.85
N ASP A 89 -2.52 -6.96 -10.94
CA ASP A 89 -3.87 -7.24 -10.44
C ASP A 89 -4.91 -7.10 -11.56
N GLU A 90 -4.86 -6.02 -12.33
CA GLU A 90 -5.77 -5.81 -13.47
C GLU A 90 -5.58 -6.86 -14.57
N VAL A 91 -4.34 -7.24 -14.88
CA VAL A 91 -4.08 -8.35 -15.80
C VAL A 91 -4.55 -9.68 -15.22
N HIS A 92 -4.39 -9.91 -13.92
CA HIS A 92 -4.89 -11.09 -13.24
C HIS A 92 -6.43 -11.17 -13.29
N GLN A 93 -7.12 -10.04 -13.12
CA GLN A 93 -8.57 -9.96 -13.18
C GLN A 93 -9.14 -10.37 -14.55
N LEU A 94 -8.39 -10.27 -15.65
CA LEU A 94 -8.80 -10.81 -16.95
C LEU A 94 -9.06 -12.33 -16.93
N PHE A 95 -8.46 -13.05 -15.98
CA PHE A 95 -8.65 -14.49 -15.81
C PHE A 95 -9.77 -14.84 -14.82
N ILE A 96 -10.39 -13.84 -14.18
CA ILE A 96 -11.43 -14.02 -13.18
C ILE A 96 -12.82 -13.80 -13.79
N PRO A 97 -13.74 -14.78 -13.70
CA PRO A 97 -15.06 -14.67 -14.31
C PRO A 97 -15.85 -13.43 -13.87
N GLY A 98 -16.28 -12.64 -14.85
CA GLY A 98 -17.09 -11.44 -14.63
C GLY A 98 -16.32 -10.19 -14.21
N ARG A 99 -15.00 -10.29 -14.00
CA ARG A 99 -14.11 -9.13 -13.80
C ARG A 99 -13.70 -8.55 -15.16
N GLN A 100 -13.28 -7.30 -15.16
CA GLN A 100 -12.82 -6.59 -16.35
C GLN A 100 -11.53 -5.85 -16.00
N CYS A 101 -10.59 -5.78 -16.94
CA CYS A 101 -9.46 -4.90 -16.79
C CYS A 101 -9.89 -3.47 -17.14
N ASP A 102 -9.65 -2.53 -16.23
CA ASP A 102 -9.97 -1.11 -16.40
C ASP A 102 -8.72 -0.27 -16.12
N ILE A 103 -8.29 0.49 -17.14
CA ILE A 103 -7.15 1.40 -17.01
C ILE A 103 -7.43 2.49 -15.96
N LEU A 104 -8.70 2.86 -15.77
CA LEU A 104 -9.06 3.80 -14.72
C LEU A 104 -8.82 3.21 -13.33
N ASP A 105 -9.02 1.90 -13.13
CA ASP A 105 -8.76 1.27 -11.84
C ASP A 105 -7.26 1.30 -11.50
N ILE A 106 -6.38 1.07 -12.48
CA ILE A 106 -4.92 1.32 -12.31
C ILE A 106 -4.64 2.77 -11.89
N ALA A 107 -5.34 3.75 -12.47
CA ALA A 107 -5.12 5.15 -12.14
C ALA A 107 -5.56 5.47 -10.69
N PHE A 108 -6.69 4.92 -10.24
CA PHE A 108 -7.16 5.06 -8.86
C PHE A 108 -6.27 4.31 -7.86
N ASP A 109 -5.76 3.14 -8.24
CA ASP A 109 -4.78 2.38 -7.47
C ASP A 109 -3.50 3.18 -7.24
N ILE A 110 -2.92 3.72 -8.32
CA ILE A 110 -1.71 4.55 -8.25
C ILE A 110 -1.97 5.81 -7.41
N ALA A 111 -3.12 6.47 -7.59
CA ALA A 111 -3.50 7.65 -6.81
C ALA A 111 -3.61 7.32 -5.30
N GLY A 112 -4.23 6.19 -4.97
CA GLY A 112 -4.30 5.67 -3.60
C GLY A 112 -2.92 5.44 -3.02
N ALA A 113 -2.06 4.70 -3.73
CA ALA A 113 -0.69 4.41 -3.30
C ALA A 113 0.14 5.68 -3.06
N ILE A 114 0.03 6.68 -3.95
CA ILE A 114 0.68 7.99 -3.77
C ILE A 114 0.21 8.64 -2.48
N ALA A 115 -1.11 8.72 -2.26
CA ALA A 115 -1.68 9.33 -1.06
C ALA A 115 -1.21 8.61 0.23
N GLY A 116 -1.18 7.27 0.22
CA GLY A 116 -0.69 6.46 1.34
C GLY A 116 0.81 6.62 1.61
N ILE A 117 1.62 6.81 0.57
CA ILE A 117 3.06 7.07 0.76
C ILE A 117 3.29 8.49 1.27
N LEU A 118 2.54 9.47 0.78
CA LEU A 118 2.62 10.87 1.21
C LEU A 118 2.24 11.03 2.68
N ILE A 119 1.22 10.33 3.17
CA ILE A 119 0.85 10.42 4.59
C ILE A 119 1.99 9.90 5.48
N ILE A 120 2.67 8.83 5.08
CA ILE A 120 3.86 8.33 5.79
C ILE A 120 5.01 9.35 5.77
N LYS A 121 5.25 10.00 4.63
CA LYS A 121 6.23 11.09 4.52
C LYS A 121 5.93 12.24 5.48
N LEU A 122 4.67 12.68 5.57
CA LEU A 122 4.24 13.74 6.48
C LEU A 122 4.41 13.34 7.94
N ILE A 123 4.03 12.10 8.28
CA ILE A 123 4.19 11.54 9.63
C ILE A 123 5.66 11.53 10.03
N ILE A 124 6.54 10.96 9.19
CA ILE A 124 7.99 10.89 9.46
C ILE A 124 8.58 12.30 9.63
N LYS A 125 8.24 13.24 8.74
CA LYS A 125 8.72 14.62 8.82
C LYS A 125 8.29 15.27 10.14
N LYS A 126 7.01 15.17 10.51
CA LYS A 126 6.48 15.74 11.77
C LYS A 126 7.20 15.18 13.00
N TYR A 127 7.41 13.86 13.05
CA TYR A 127 8.14 13.23 14.16
C TYR A 127 9.60 13.66 14.23
N PHE A 128 10.28 13.77 13.08
CA PHE A 128 11.67 14.22 13.04
C PHE A 128 11.83 15.68 13.48
N SER A 129 10.96 16.58 12.99
CA SER A 129 10.93 17.99 13.41
C SER A 129 10.63 18.15 14.89
N ALA A 130 9.71 17.35 15.45
CA ALA A 130 9.43 17.37 16.88
C ALA A 130 10.67 17.02 17.71
N VAL A 131 11.41 15.97 17.34
CA VAL A 131 12.63 15.57 18.08
C VAL A 131 13.70 16.66 18.05
N LEU A 132 13.92 17.33 16.91
CA LEU A 132 14.89 18.42 16.80
C LEU A 132 14.51 19.64 17.65
N ASN A 133 13.23 19.92 17.84
CA ASN A 133 12.77 21.05 18.66
C ASN A 133 12.93 20.82 20.18
N TYR A 134 13.25 19.59 20.61
CA TYR A 134 13.47 19.21 22.01
C TYR A 134 14.95 18.95 22.35
N LEU A 135 15.85 19.08 21.37
CA LEU A 135 17.31 18.97 21.54
C LEU A 135 17.94 20.35 21.44
#